data_AF-A0A7X9G8H1-F1
#
_entry.id   AF-A0A7X9G8H1-F1
#
_cell.length_a   1.000
_cell.length_b   1.000
_cell.length_c   1.000
_cell.angle_alpha   90.00
_cell.angle_beta   90.00
_cell.angle_gamma   90.00
#
_symmetry.space_group_name_H-M   'P 1'
#
loop_
_entity.id
_entity.type
_entity.pdbx_description
1 polymer ?
#
loop_
_entity_poly.entity_id
_entity_poly.type
_entity_poly.pdbx_seq_one_letter_code
_entity_poly.pdbx_strand_id
1 'polypeptide(L)'
;LRIKNVCYQSLIAYLLLALTLPALLLCGCGKRTAPPYDRMRSQLLLSACDNIGNGQTDDAISDLQRLLDIDPHNVFAEAALHHEQQRRLLTEANALIARADHLALRLWLDQVIREGQACPELLAVRDVVPALAALDDFLAHGPWQNAAERQQALMTFDPHLPVLQQSTAFQAFYHTEKEQLAAMRFQEQRQTARRLLHDIDLALFSGLQQRQAALLDEFAAAVPGHPLQRYITHLHAKTGTASLQALLSAADKDIPAEETALAVVLAATLQWHELSRPVRLAILEHCRQMPTVPSLCGAWLKARADHHPQHYQELFSYLRNQPNPPPPSRELLQDYLNFVLLPKQSVTAWCWRSPAPGVTDFLARLKQVGETQPVASNKERP
;
A
#
# COMPACT_ATOMS: atom_id res chain seq x y z
N LEU A 1 -48.42 -57.88 72.46
CA LEU A 1 -49.79 -57.52 72.05
C LEU A 1 -49.73 -56.15 71.39
N ARG A 2 -49.49 -56.13 70.08
CA ARG A 2 -50.55 -56.12 69.06
C ARG A 2 -51.39 -54.85 69.19
N ILE A 3 -51.10 -53.83 68.39
CA ILE A 3 -51.74 -53.66 67.07
C ILE A 3 -53.26 -53.39 67.20
N LYS A 4 -53.75 -52.91 68.35
CA LYS A 4 -55.16 -52.50 68.49
C LYS A 4 -55.43 -51.03 68.84
N ASN A 5 -54.43 -50.24 69.23
CA ASN A 5 -54.67 -48.81 69.56
C ASN A 5 -54.30 -47.80 68.47
N VAL A 6 -53.62 -48.21 67.40
CA VAL A 6 -53.22 -47.28 66.32
C VAL A 6 -54.37 -47.03 65.34
N CYS A 7 -55.39 -47.90 65.27
CA CYS A 7 -56.51 -47.73 64.33
C CYS A 7 -57.57 -46.73 64.82
N TYR A 8 -57.68 -46.49 66.14
CA TYR A 8 -58.65 -45.56 66.71
C TYR A 8 -58.18 -44.09 66.67
N GLN A 9 -56.86 -43.84 66.73
CA GLN A 9 -56.32 -42.48 66.63
C GLN A 9 -56.36 -41.91 65.21
N SER A 10 -56.23 -42.75 64.17
CA SER A 10 -56.36 -42.30 62.77
C SER A 10 -57.80 -41.92 62.42
N LEU A 11 -58.79 -42.61 62.97
CA LEU A 11 -60.21 -42.34 62.71
C LEU A 11 -60.70 -41.05 63.36
N ILE A 12 -60.20 -40.72 64.57
CA ILE A 12 -60.48 -39.45 65.24
C ILE A 12 -59.75 -38.28 64.56
N ALA A 13 -58.53 -38.50 64.06
CA ALA A 13 -57.80 -37.50 63.28
C ALA A 13 -58.51 -37.16 61.95
N TYR A 14 -59.04 -38.16 61.23
CA TYR A 14 -59.81 -37.92 60.00
C TYR A 14 -61.17 -37.23 60.27
N LEU A 15 -61.84 -37.52 61.39
CA LEU A 15 -63.09 -36.85 61.77
C LEU A 15 -62.88 -35.39 62.17
N LEU A 16 -61.78 -35.07 62.88
CA LEU A 16 -61.43 -33.69 63.20
C LEU A 16 -60.94 -32.90 61.98
N LEU A 17 -60.27 -33.55 61.01
CA LEU A 17 -59.89 -32.92 59.74
C LEU A 17 -61.11 -32.67 58.84
N ALA A 18 -62.10 -33.58 58.84
CA ALA A 18 -63.34 -33.43 58.07
C ALA A 18 -64.28 -32.33 58.61
N LEU A 19 -64.19 -32.00 59.91
CA LEU A 19 -65.01 -30.96 60.56
C LEU A 19 -64.36 -29.57 60.60
N THR A 20 -63.05 -29.46 60.37
CA THR A 20 -62.34 -28.17 60.34
C THR A 20 -62.18 -27.59 58.92
N LEU A 21 -62.29 -28.43 57.88
CA LEU A 21 -62.28 -28.01 56.48
C LEU A 21 -63.52 -27.20 56.02
N PRO A 22 -64.75 -27.43 56.50
CA PRO A 22 -65.91 -26.62 56.09
C PRO A 22 -65.92 -25.24 56.76
N ALA A 23 -65.25 -25.08 57.90
CA ALA A 23 -65.20 -23.82 58.65
C ALA A 23 -64.20 -22.82 58.06
N LEU A 24 -63.15 -23.28 57.35
CA LEU A 24 -62.22 -22.42 56.60
C LEU A 24 -62.78 -21.99 55.24
N LEU A 25 -63.81 -22.67 54.71
CA LEU A 25 -64.49 -22.32 53.46
C LEU A 25 -65.65 -21.32 53.64
N LEU A 26 -66.01 -21.00 54.89
CA LEU A 26 -67.06 -20.02 55.25
C LEU A 26 -66.51 -18.69 55.78
N CYS A 27 -65.19 -18.50 55.80
CA CYS A 27 -64.60 -17.16 55.88
C CYS A 27 -64.70 -16.51 54.51
N GLY A 28 -65.69 -15.64 54.37
CA GLY A 28 -66.12 -15.07 53.12
C GLY A 28 -64.97 -14.53 52.26
N CYS A 29 -65.02 -14.90 50.99
CA CYS A 29 -64.63 -14.03 49.90
C CYS A 29 -65.43 -12.73 50.03
N GLY A 30 -64.96 -11.81 50.88
CA GLY A 30 -65.20 -10.40 50.66
C GLY A 30 -64.68 -10.13 49.27
N LYS A 31 -65.59 -10.10 48.29
CA LYS A 31 -65.28 -9.71 46.92
C LYS A 31 -64.58 -8.37 47.06
N ARG A 32 -63.25 -8.35 46.92
CA ARG A 32 -62.55 -7.14 46.52
C ARG A 32 -63.25 -6.77 45.23
N THR A 33 -64.07 -5.73 45.28
CA THR A 33 -64.66 -5.15 44.09
C THR A 33 -63.52 -4.96 43.13
N ALA A 34 -63.60 -5.61 41.96
CA ALA A 34 -62.61 -5.40 40.93
C ALA A 34 -62.49 -3.88 40.74
N PRO A 35 -61.27 -3.32 40.73
CA PRO A 35 -61.11 -1.89 40.51
C PRO A 35 -61.89 -1.50 39.25
N PRO A 36 -62.55 -0.33 39.26
CA PRO A 36 -63.39 0.09 38.13
C PRO A 36 -62.58 0.01 36.84
N TYR A 37 -63.16 -0.64 35.82
CA TYR A 37 -62.52 -0.78 34.52
C TYR A 37 -62.34 0.60 33.89
N ASP A 38 -61.09 1.04 33.78
CA ASP A 38 -60.75 2.30 33.13
C ASP A 38 -60.57 2.07 31.62
N ARG A 39 -61.60 2.49 30.87
CA ARG A 39 -61.64 2.39 29.41
C ARG A 39 -60.54 3.22 28.75
N MET A 40 -60.16 4.35 29.35
CA MET A 40 -59.13 5.23 28.81
C MET A 40 -57.75 4.59 28.97
N ARG A 41 -57.47 4.02 30.15
CA ARG A 41 -56.22 3.29 30.41
C ARG A 41 -55.99 2.14 29.43
N SER A 42 -57.02 1.34 29.18
CA SER A 42 -56.94 0.21 28.25
C SER A 42 -56.80 0.65 26.79
N GLN A 43 -57.48 1.73 26.39
CA GLN A 43 -57.31 2.32 25.06
C GLN A 43 -55.90 2.89 24.83
N LEU A 44 -55.35 3.62 25.79
CA LEU A 44 -53.99 4.15 25.70
C LEU A 44 -52.94 3.04 25.65
N LEU A 45 -53.12 1.96 26.43
CA LEU A 45 -52.25 0.78 26.36
C LEU A 45 -52.28 0.11 24.99
N LEU A 46 -53.47 -0.09 24.42
CA LEU A 46 -53.61 -0.68 23.09
C LEU A 46 -53.01 0.22 22.00
N SER A 47 -53.32 1.52 22.04
CA SER A 47 -52.78 2.52 21.12
C SER A 47 -51.26 2.60 21.19
N ALA A 48 -50.68 2.64 22.39
CA ALA A 48 -49.23 2.62 22.58
C ALA A 48 -48.59 1.36 22.00
N CYS A 49 -49.17 0.17 22.26
CA CYS A 49 -48.67 -1.09 21.68
C CYS A 49 -48.75 -1.11 20.15
N ASP A 50 -49.85 -0.61 19.57
CA ASP A 50 -50.02 -0.51 18.12
C ASP A 50 -48.98 0.46 17.51
N ASN A 51 -48.79 1.63 18.12
CA ASN A 51 -47.81 2.62 17.69
C ASN A 51 -46.37 2.08 17.77
N ILE A 52 -46.02 1.36 18.84
CA ILE A 52 -44.72 0.68 18.99
C ILE A 52 -44.52 -0.35 17.86
N GLY A 53 -45.54 -1.17 17.61
CA GLY A 53 -45.53 -2.19 16.55
C GLY A 53 -45.38 -1.61 15.15
N ASN A 54 -45.97 -0.43 14.91
CA ASN A 54 -45.90 0.29 13.64
C ASN A 54 -44.66 1.19 13.51
N GLY A 55 -43.82 1.30 14.55
CA GLY A 55 -42.62 2.15 14.55
C GLY A 55 -42.92 3.65 14.66
N GLN A 56 -44.12 4.04 15.12
CA GLN A 56 -44.51 5.42 15.36
C GLN A 56 -44.06 5.87 16.76
N THR A 57 -42.76 6.08 16.92
CA THR A 57 -42.13 6.32 18.24
C THR A 57 -42.66 7.57 18.95
N ASP A 58 -42.90 8.69 18.25
CA ASP A 58 -43.40 9.91 18.90
C ASP A 58 -44.85 9.76 19.42
N ASP A 59 -45.71 9.10 18.64
CA ASP A 59 -47.10 8.83 19.04
C ASP A 59 -47.16 7.83 20.20
N ALA A 60 -46.30 6.80 20.19
CA ALA A 60 -46.14 5.87 21.29
C ALA A 60 -45.69 6.57 22.59
N ILE A 61 -44.69 7.45 22.51
CA ILE A 61 -44.21 8.24 23.67
C ILE A 61 -45.35 9.09 24.25
N SER A 62 -46.12 9.78 23.40
CA SER A 62 -47.25 10.59 23.83
C SER A 62 -48.32 9.77 24.57
N ASP A 63 -48.69 8.60 24.04
CA ASP A 63 -49.69 7.73 24.66
C ASP A 63 -49.20 7.13 25.99
N LEU A 64 -47.92 6.77 26.08
CA LEU A 64 -47.30 6.26 27.31
C LEU A 64 -47.16 7.34 28.39
N GLN A 65 -46.86 8.60 28.02
CA GLN A 65 -46.85 9.73 28.95
C GLN A 65 -48.24 9.98 29.53
N ARG A 66 -49.28 10.05 28.68
CA ARG A 66 -50.67 10.20 29.14
C ARG A 66 -51.10 9.05 30.04
N LEU A 67 -50.62 7.84 29.77
CA LEU A 67 -50.90 6.67 30.59
C LEU A 67 -50.25 6.78 31.99
N LEU A 68 -49.03 7.32 32.09
CA LEU A 68 -48.36 7.59 33.36
C LEU A 68 -48.96 8.78 34.12
N ASP A 69 -49.51 9.77 33.42
CA ASP A 69 -50.26 10.87 34.05
C ASP A 69 -51.52 10.35 34.78
N ILE A 70 -52.14 9.30 34.23
CA ILE A 70 -53.34 8.66 34.81
C ILE A 70 -52.95 7.61 35.87
N ASP A 71 -51.91 6.81 35.62
CA ASP A 71 -51.38 5.81 36.55
C ASP A 71 -49.85 5.94 36.71
N PRO A 72 -49.40 6.78 37.67
CA PRO A 72 -47.98 7.07 37.89
C PRO A 72 -47.16 5.86 38.34
N HIS A 73 -47.80 4.78 38.80
CA HIS A 73 -47.13 3.57 39.29
C HIS A 73 -47.16 2.42 38.28
N ASN A 74 -47.52 2.71 37.02
CA ASN A 74 -47.51 1.72 35.96
C ASN A 74 -46.09 1.44 35.47
N VAL A 75 -45.45 0.44 36.10
CA VAL A 75 -44.08 0.00 35.80
C VAL A 75 -43.87 -0.36 34.32
N PHE A 76 -44.88 -0.93 33.66
CA PHE A 76 -44.80 -1.24 32.23
C PHE A 76 -44.72 0.05 31.39
N ALA A 77 -45.58 1.02 31.68
CA ALA A 77 -45.62 2.27 30.93
C ALA A 77 -44.31 3.05 31.11
N GLU A 78 -43.74 3.05 32.31
CA GLU A 78 -42.44 3.66 32.61
C GLU A 78 -41.30 2.99 31.82
N ALA A 79 -41.23 1.66 31.86
CA ALA A 79 -40.20 0.90 31.13
C ALA A 79 -40.33 1.04 29.61
N ALA A 80 -41.56 0.98 29.08
CA ALA A 80 -41.83 1.15 27.65
C ALA A 80 -41.51 2.57 27.18
N LEU A 81 -41.84 3.59 27.99
CA LEU A 81 -41.53 4.99 27.69
C LEU A 81 -40.01 5.19 27.61
N HIS A 82 -39.26 4.64 28.57
CA HIS A 82 -37.81 4.70 28.57
C HIS A 82 -37.21 4.04 27.31
N HIS A 83 -37.72 2.87 26.93
CA HIS A 83 -37.28 2.17 25.72
C HIS A 83 -37.56 2.97 24.43
N GLU A 84 -38.76 3.52 24.28
CA GLU A 84 -39.09 4.33 23.09
C GLU A 84 -38.31 5.65 23.04
N GLN A 85 -38.02 6.27 24.18
CA GLN A 85 -37.10 7.42 24.25
C GLN A 85 -35.69 7.06 23.76
N GLN A 86 -35.15 5.91 24.19
CA GLN A 86 -33.87 5.42 23.69
C GLN A 86 -33.90 5.15 22.18
N ARG A 87 -34.99 4.54 21.68
CA ARG A 87 -35.19 4.27 20.24
C ARG A 87 -35.22 5.56 19.42
N ARG A 88 -35.86 6.61 19.93
CA ARG A 88 -35.86 7.94 19.31
C ARG A 88 -34.44 8.52 19.21
N LEU A 89 -33.69 8.49 20.31
CA LEU A 89 -32.30 8.98 20.31
C LEU A 89 -31.43 8.21 19.32
N LEU A 90 -31.56 6.87 19.25
CA LEU A 90 -30.84 6.07 18.25
C LEU A 90 -31.23 6.41 16.81
N THR A 91 -32.49 6.75 16.57
CA THR A 91 -32.99 7.17 15.26
C THR A 91 -32.39 8.52 14.85
N GLU A 92 -32.32 9.47 15.77
CA GLU A 92 -31.66 10.77 15.56
C GLU A 92 -30.15 10.60 15.29
N ALA A 93 -29.47 9.76 16.06
CA ALA A 93 -28.05 9.43 15.84
C ALA A 93 -27.82 8.84 14.44
N ASN A 94 -28.62 7.86 14.03
CA ASN A 94 -28.54 7.26 12.70
C ASN A 94 -28.80 8.26 11.59
N ALA A 95 -29.73 9.21 11.78
CA ALA A 95 -30.00 10.27 10.81
C ALA A 95 -28.81 11.23 10.65
N LEU A 96 -28.10 11.55 11.74
CA LEU A 96 -26.89 12.37 11.70
C LEU A 96 -25.72 11.62 11.05
N ILE A 97 -25.53 10.33 11.36
CA ILE A 97 -24.55 9.47 10.70
C ILE A 97 -24.83 9.39 9.18
N ALA A 98 -26.09 9.21 8.78
CA ALA A 98 -26.48 9.12 7.37
C ALA A 98 -26.21 10.41 6.58
N ARG A 99 -26.17 11.57 7.26
CA ARG A 99 -25.83 12.86 6.65
C ARG A 99 -24.32 13.14 6.61
N ALA A 100 -23.50 12.25 7.19
CA ALA A 100 -22.06 12.44 7.38
C ALA A 100 -21.69 13.73 8.15
N ASP A 101 -22.59 14.21 9.03
CA ASP A 101 -22.34 15.41 9.83
C ASP A 101 -21.77 15.02 11.20
N HIS A 102 -20.47 14.69 11.22
CA HIS A 102 -19.76 14.23 12.42
C HIS A 102 -19.69 15.29 13.51
N LEU A 103 -19.67 16.58 13.13
CA LEU A 103 -19.62 17.69 14.09
C LEU A 103 -20.97 17.85 14.80
N ALA A 104 -22.08 17.85 14.06
CA ALA A 104 -23.42 17.88 14.66
C ALA A 104 -23.67 16.64 15.52
N LEU A 105 -23.26 15.45 15.06
CA LEU A 105 -23.36 14.20 15.81
C LEU A 105 -22.61 14.26 17.15
N ARG A 106 -21.38 14.77 17.15
CA ARG A 106 -20.57 14.91 18.37
C ARG A 106 -21.22 15.87 19.37
N LEU A 107 -21.64 17.05 18.91
CA LEU A 107 -22.28 18.05 19.77
C LEU A 107 -23.59 17.53 20.37
N TRP A 108 -24.39 16.84 19.57
CA TRP A 108 -25.64 16.21 20.01
C TRP A 108 -25.37 15.09 21.02
N LEU A 109 -24.40 14.20 20.79
CA LEU A 109 -24.01 13.16 21.74
C LEU A 109 -23.53 13.74 23.08
N ASP A 110 -22.68 14.77 23.04
CA ASP A 110 -22.20 15.43 24.26
C ASP A 110 -23.35 16.07 25.07
N GLN A 111 -24.41 16.52 24.40
CA GLN A 111 -25.63 17.00 25.06
C GLN A 111 -26.40 15.84 25.72
N VAL A 112 -26.71 14.77 24.97
CA VAL A 112 -27.45 13.60 25.46
C VAL A 112 -26.76 12.92 26.64
N ILE A 113 -25.42 12.85 26.61
CA ILE A 113 -24.60 12.30 27.71
C ILE A 113 -24.68 13.20 28.96
N ARG A 114 -24.59 14.53 28.79
CA ARG A 114 -24.70 15.48 29.92
C ARG A 114 -26.08 15.46 30.58
N GLU A 115 -27.12 15.20 29.79
CA GLU A 115 -28.50 15.08 30.28
C GLU A 115 -28.76 13.72 30.95
N GLY A 116 -27.80 12.79 30.94
CA GLY A 116 -27.90 11.48 31.59
C GLY A 116 -28.80 10.48 30.86
N GLN A 117 -29.14 10.75 29.58
CA GLN A 117 -30.03 9.93 28.77
C GLN A 117 -29.29 8.91 27.89
N ALA A 118 -27.96 8.84 27.99
CA ALA A 118 -27.15 7.98 27.14
C ALA A 118 -27.34 6.49 27.48
N CYS A 119 -27.83 5.73 26.50
CA CYS A 119 -27.85 4.27 26.54
C CYS A 119 -26.48 3.69 26.11
N PRO A 120 -26.15 2.44 26.46
CA PRO A 120 -24.86 1.83 26.12
C PRO A 120 -24.57 1.82 24.61
N GLU A 121 -25.59 1.70 23.77
CA GLU A 121 -25.46 1.77 22.31
C GLU A 121 -25.02 3.16 21.84
N LEU A 122 -25.58 4.24 22.40
CA LEU A 122 -25.17 5.61 22.07
C LEU A 122 -23.76 5.94 22.56
N LEU A 123 -23.36 5.37 23.71
CA LEU A 123 -21.99 5.49 24.21
C LEU A 123 -20.98 4.82 23.28
N ALA A 124 -21.35 3.71 22.63
CA ALA A 124 -20.51 3.08 21.61
C ALA A 124 -20.34 3.98 20.36
N VAL A 125 -21.40 4.70 19.95
CA VAL A 125 -21.33 5.64 18.81
C VAL A 125 -20.33 6.77 19.06
N ARG A 126 -20.18 7.24 20.30
CA ARG A 126 -19.22 8.29 20.67
C ARG A 126 -17.80 7.99 20.20
N ASP A 127 -17.37 6.73 20.33
CA ASP A 127 -16.02 6.32 19.96
C ASP A 127 -15.88 6.09 18.44
N VAL A 128 -17.00 5.92 17.73
CA VAL A 128 -17.08 5.79 16.27
C VAL A 128 -17.00 7.14 15.55
N VAL A 129 -17.57 8.21 16.10
CA VAL A 129 -17.59 9.54 15.46
C VAL A 129 -16.19 10.05 15.06
N PRO A 130 -15.17 10.08 15.92
CA PRO A 130 -13.84 10.56 15.52
C PRO A 130 -13.20 9.65 14.46
N ALA A 131 -13.53 8.36 14.48
CA ALA A 131 -13.03 7.39 13.51
C ALA A 131 -13.63 7.63 12.11
N LEU A 132 -14.92 7.96 12.03
CA LEU A 132 -15.58 8.32 10.76
C LEU A 132 -15.09 9.67 10.23
N ALA A 133 -14.88 10.66 11.11
CA ALA A 133 -14.29 11.94 10.70
C ALA A 133 -12.89 11.77 10.11
N ALA A 134 -12.03 10.94 10.72
CA ALA A 134 -10.71 10.63 10.17
C ALA A 134 -10.79 9.93 8.80
N LEU A 135 -11.82 9.12 8.56
CA LEU A 135 -12.04 8.44 7.29
C LEU A 135 -12.49 9.43 6.20
N ASP A 136 -13.38 10.37 6.52
CA ASP A 136 -13.79 11.41 5.59
C ASP A 136 -12.62 12.34 5.25
N ASP A 137 -11.81 12.72 6.24
CA ASP A 137 -10.60 13.50 6.01
C ASP A 137 -9.65 12.74 5.06
N PHE A 138 -9.41 11.45 5.29
CA PHE A 138 -8.59 10.64 4.40
C PHE A 138 -9.11 10.62 2.96
N LEU A 139 -10.42 10.44 2.78
CA LEU A 139 -11.05 10.41 1.45
C LEU A 139 -11.03 11.78 0.76
N ALA A 140 -11.12 12.87 1.51
CA ALA A 140 -11.09 14.23 0.98
C ALA A 140 -9.69 14.66 0.49
N HIS A 141 -8.61 14.12 1.07
CA HIS A 141 -7.24 14.49 0.72
C HIS A 141 -6.65 13.69 -0.46
N GLY A 142 -7.28 12.60 -0.90
CA GLY A 142 -6.82 11.83 -2.05
C GLY A 142 -6.97 12.59 -3.39
N PRO A 143 -6.10 12.37 -4.39
CA PRO A 143 -5.05 11.34 -4.51
C PRO A 143 -3.67 11.74 -3.93
N TRP A 144 -2.96 10.76 -3.37
CA TRP A 144 -1.65 10.92 -2.73
C TRP A 144 -0.50 11.06 -3.74
N GLN A 145 0.47 11.95 -3.47
CA GLN A 145 1.59 12.17 -4.40
C GLN A 145 2.69 11.13 -4.27
N ASN A 146 2.96 10.67 -3.06
CA ASN A 146 4.02 9.72 -2.75
C ASN A 146 3.57 8.71 -1.67
N ALA A 147 4.33 7.63 -1.55
CA ALA A 147 4.05 6.57 -0.59
C ALA A 147 4.20 7.04 0.87
N ALA A 148 5.02 8.04 1.15
CA ALA A 148 5.24 8.54 2.51
C ALA A 148 4.01 9.30 3.04
N GLU A 149 3.44 10.19 2.24
CA GLU A 149 2.20 10.91 2.53
C GLU A 149 1.05 9.94 2.75
N ARG A 150 0.88 8.96 1.85
CA ARG A 150 -0.15 7.93 2.00
C ARG A 150 0.05 7.09 3.25
N GLN A 151 1.28 6.75 3.59
CA GLN A 151 1.58 6.03 4.84
C GLN A 151 1.21 6.88 6.06
N GLN A 152 1.60 8.15 6.10
CA GLN A 152 1.26 9.05 7.20
C GLN A 152 -0.26 9.18 7.35
N ALA A 153 -0.98 9.31 6.24
CA ALA A 153 -2.44 9.33 6.24
C ALA A 153 -3.05 8.01 6.72
N LEU A 154 -2.46 6.85 6.42
CA LEU A 154 -2.93 5.58 6.97
C LEU A 154 -2.62 5.43 8.46
N MET A 155 -1.56 6.06 8.97
CA MET A 155 -1.23 6.05 10.41
C MET A 155 -2.20 6.87 11.25
N THR A 156 -2.94 7.83 10.67
CA THR A 156 -4.00 8.54 11.41
C THR A 156 -5.14 7.60 11.83
N PHE A 157 -5.29 6.45 11.16
CA PHE A 157 -6.27 5.43 11.54
C PHE A 157 -5.83 4.57 12.73
N ASP A 158 -4.53 4.47 13.05
CA ASP A 158 -4.00 3.60 14.12
C ASP A 158 -4.78 3.68 15.45
N PRO A 159 -5.10 4.87 16.00
CA PRO A 159 -5.89 4.97 17.24
C PRO A 159 -7.35 4.51 17.08
N HIS A 160 -7.88 4.49 15.86
CA HIS A 160 -9.28 4.21 15.54
C HIS A 160 -9.50 2.82 14.93
N LEU A 161 -8.44 2.06 14.64
CA LEU A 161 -8.50 0.72 14.06
C LEU A 161 -9.42 -0.26 14.82
N PRO A 162 -9.44 -0.32 16.17
CA PRO A 162 -10.30 -1.27 16.89
C PRO A 162 -11.80 -1.09 16.63
N VAL A 163 -12.20 0.14 16.33
CA VAL A 163 -13.60 0.51 16.05
C VAL A 163 -13.90 0.29 14.57
N LEU A 164 -13.04 0.80 13.69
CA LEU A 164 -13.24 0.72 12.24
C LEU A 164 -13.18 -0.73 11.70
N GLN A 165 -12.32 -1.57 12.28
CA GLN A 165 -12.19 -2.98 11.89
C GLN A 165 -13.43 -3.83 12.22
N GLN A 166 -14.40 -3.31 12.96
CA GLN A 166 -15.67 -4.02 13.15
C GLN A 166 -16.50 -4.08 11.85
N SER A 167 -16.24 -3.16 10.90
CA SER A 167 -16.88 -3.14 9.59
C SER A 167 -16.09 -3.96 8.56
N THR A 168 -16.76 -4.94 7.94
CA THR A 168 -16.18 -5.73 6.83
C THR A 168 -15.83 -4.86 5.61
N ALA A 169 -16.63 -3.81 5.36
CA ALA A 169 -16.37 -2.85 4.29
C ALA A 169 -15.07 -2.07 4.54
N PHE A 170 -14.84 -1.63 5.79
CA PHE A 170 -13.59 -0.96 6.14
C PHE A 170 -12.38 -1.89 6.08
N GLN A 171 -12.52 -3.15 6.50
CA GLN A 171 -11.43 -4.13 6.37
C GLN A 171 -11.00 -4.31 4.91
N ALA A 172 -11.96 -4.43 3.98
CA ALA A 172 -11.68 -4.53 2.55
C ALA A 172 -11.01 -3.26 2.02
N PHE A 173 -11.56 -2.08 2.34
CA PHE A 173 -10.97 -0.79 1.99
C PHE A 173 -9.52 -0.67 2.49
N TYR A 174 -9.28 -0.91 3.78
CA TYR A 174 -7.97 -0.78 4.40
C TYR A 174 -6.95 -1.77 3.83
N HIS A 175 -7.39 -2.97 3.44
CA HIS A 175 -6.55 -3.92 2.71
C HIS A 175 -6.14 -3.38 1.34
N THR A 176 -7.10 -2.90 0.56
CA THR A 176 -6.83 -2.30 -0.76
C THR A 176 -5.90 -1.10 -0.65
N GLU A 177 -6.09 -0.24 0.36
CA GLU A 177 -5.22 0.91 0.60
C GLU A 177 -3.77 0.49 0.92
N LYS A 178 -3.58 -0.58 1.69
CA LYS A 178 -2.25 -1.16 1.97
C LYS A 178 -1.60 -1.75 0.71
N GLU A 179 -2.35 -2.42 -0.13
CA GLU A 179 -1.86 -2.95 -1.41
C GLU A 179 -1.40 -1.82 -2.34
N GLN A 180 -2.20 -0.75 -2.44
CA GLN A 180 -1.84 0.40 -3.26
C GLN A 180 -0.62 1.13 -2.69
N LEU A 181 -0.48 1.25 -1.36
CA LEU A 181 0.74 1.78 -0.74
C LEU A 181 1.97 0.92 -1.09
N ALA A 182 1.85 -0.41 -1.03
CA ALA A 182 2.94 -1.31 -1.40
C ALA A 182 3.31 -1.15 -2.88
N ALA A 183 2.32 -1.01 -3.77
CA ALA A 183 2.53 -0.75 -5.19
C ALA A 183 3.25 0.59 -5.43
N MET A 184 2.86 1.66 -4.74
CA MET A 184 3.53 2.98 -4.83
C MET A 184 4.98 2.89 -4.38
N ARG A 185 5.25 2.27 -3.22
CA ARG A 185 6.63 2.07 -2.73
C ARG A 185 7.49 1.30 -3.72
N PHE A 186 6.94 0.23 -4.31
CA PHE A 186 7.64 -0.55 -5.31
C PHE A 186 7.95 0.28 -6.56
N GLN A 187 7.02 1.11 -7.03
CA GLN A 187 7.25 2.01 -8.16
C GLN A 187 8.32 3.07 -7.86
N GLU A 188 8.27 3.71 -6.70
CA GLU A 188 9.26 4.71 -6.27
C GLU A 188 10.67 4.11 -6.14
N GLN A 189 10.78 2.91 -5.54
CA GLN A 189 12.04 2.19 -5.45
C GLN A 189 12.61 1.87 -6.83
N ARG A 190 11.77 1.44 -7.79
CA ARG A 190 12.22 1.19 -9.17
C ARG A 190 12.64 2.45 -9.91
N GLN A 191 11.93 3.56 -9.72
CA GLN A 191 12.34 4.84 -10.32
C GLN A 191 13.69 5.28 -9.78
N THR A 192 13.90 5.12 -8.47
CA THR A 192 15.17 5.41 -7.80
C THR A 192 16.28 4.50 -8.33
N ALA A 193 16.02 3.19 -8.44
CA ALA A 193 16.99 2.22 -9.00
C ALA A 193 17.41 2.61 -10.43
N ARG A 194 16.44 2.89 -11.31
CA ARG A 194 16.72 3.29 -12.71
C ARG A 194 17.53 4.56 -12.81
N ARG A 195 17.18 5.58 -12.03
CA ARG A 195 17.92 6.84 -11.99
C ARG A 195 19.36 6.60 -11.55
N LEU A 196 19.57 5.88 -10.46
CA LEU A 196 20.91 5.62 -9.93
C LEU A 196 21.74 4.72 -10.86
N LEU A 197 21.15 3.71 -11.49
CA LEU A 197 21.84 2.90 -12.52
C LEU A 197 22.29 3.76 -13.70
N HIS A 198 21.46 4.71 -14.13
CA HIS A 198 21.84 5.66 -15.17
C HIS A 198 22.98 6.58 -14.71
N ASP A 199 22.91 7.12 -13.50
CA ASP A 199 23.98 7.97 -12.95
C ASP A 199 25.30 7.20 -12.80
N ILE A 200 25.24 5.91 -12.42
CA ILE A 200 26.39 4.99 -12.38
C ILE A 200 26.94 4.77 -13.80
N ASP A 201 26.09 4.55 -14.81
CA ASP A 201 26.50 4.40 -16.21
C ASP A 201 27.29 5.61 -16.70
N LEU A 202 26.80 6.82 -16.43
CA LEU A 202 27.49 8.07 -16.78
C LEU A 202 28.83 8.23 -16.03
N ALA A 203 28.85 7.89 -14.73
CA ALA A 203 30.06 8.01 -13.90
C ALA A 203 31.14 6.99 -14.31
N LEU A 204 30.75 5.77 -14.67
CA LEU A 204 31.64 4.74 -15.19
C LEU A 204 32.19 5.13 -16.55
N PHE A 205 31.34 5.60 -17.45
CA PHE A 205 31.74 6.05 -18.78
C PHE A 205 32.74 7.21 -18.75
N SER A 206 32.59 8.15 -17.81
CA SER A 206 33.47 9.30 -17.65
C SER A 206 34.78 9.01 -16.89
N GLY A 207 34.89 7.85 -16.23
CA GLY A 207 36.07 7.48 -15.46
C GLY A 207 36.25 8.23 -14.13
N LEU A 208 35.19 8.82 -13.58
CA LEU A 208 35.22 9.57 -12.31
C LEU A 208 35.15 8.63 -11.09
N GLN A 209 36.28 8.00 -10.73
CA GLN A 209 36.35 6.97 -9.68
C GLN A 209 35.73 7.36 -8.33
N GLN A 210 35.96 8.60 -7.84
CA GLN A 210 35.38 9.05 -6.58
C GLN A 210 33.85 9.12 -6.61
N ARG A 211 33.28 9.55 -7.74
CA ARG A 211 31.83 9.62 -7.94
C ARG A 211 31.20 8.24 -8.13
N GLN A 212 31.93 7.31 -8.75
CA GLN A 212 31.49 5.92 -8.91
C GLN A 212 31.30 5.24 -7.55
N ALA A 213 32.29 5.34 -6.65
CA ALA A 213 32.20 4.75 -5.32
C ALA A 213 31.01 5.31 -4.52
N ALA A 214 30.85 6.64 -4.50
CA ALA A 214 29.74 7.29 -3.81
C ALA A 214 28.36 6.85 -4.35
N LEU A 215 28.20 6.75 -5.67
CA LEU A 215 26.95 6.30 -6.29
C LEU A 215 26.65 4.82 -6.04
N LEU A 216 27.67 3.96 -5.96
CA LEU A 216 27.50 2.55 -5.60
C LEU A 216 27.07 2.39 -4.14
N ASP A 217 27.63 3.18 -3.23
CA ASP A 217 27.22 3.20 -1.82
C ASP A 217 25.79 3.73 -1.66
N GLU A 218 25.43 4.81 -2.36
CA GLU A 218 24.06 5.35 -2.42
C GLU A 218 23.08 4.32 -2.98
N PHE A 219 23.46 3.61 -4.04
CA PHE A 219 22.65 2.54 -4.62
C PHE A 219 22.42 1.38 -3.65
N ALA A 220 23.47 0.93 -2.96
CA ALA A 220 23.37 -0.15 -1.98
C ALA A 220 22.48 0.23 -0.78
N ALA A 221 22.51 1.50 -0.37
CA ALA A 221 21.65 2.01 0.70
C ALA A 221 20.19 2.17 0.25
N ALA A 222 19.95 2.67 -0.97
CA ALA A 222 18.61 2.93 -1.48
C ALA A 222 17.88 1.65 -1.95
N VAL A 223 18.61 0.69 -2.52
CA VAL A 223 18.02 -0.52 -3.14
C VAL A 223 18.85 -1.78 -2.78
N PRO A 224 18.85 -2.21 -1.49
CA PRO A 224 19.71 -3.29 -1.01
C PRO A 224 19.41 -4.67 -1.62
N GLY A 225 18.19 -4.87 -2.14
CA GLY A 225 17.76 -6.13 -2.75
C GLY A 225 18.12 -6.27 -4.24
N HIS A 226 18.71 -5.25 -4.86
CA HIS A 226 18.94 -5.25 -6.30
C HIS A 226 20.15 -6.14 -6.70
N PRO A 227 20.08 -6.88 -7.83
CA PRO A 227 21.08 -7.86 -8.22
C PRO A 227 22.45 -7.27 -8.60
N LEU A 228 22.54 -5.96 -8.86
CA LEU A 228 23.81 -5.29 -9.19
C LEU A 228 24.94 -5.65 -8.21
N GLN A 229 24.68 -5.61 -6.90
CA GLN A 229 25.71 -5.89 -5.89
C GLN A 229 26.17 -7.35 -5.95
N ARG A 230 25.24 -8.27 -6.23
CA ARG A 230 25.54 -9.69 -6.44
C ARG A 230 26.41 -9.88 -7.68
N TYR A 231 26.09 -9.18 -8.78
CA TYR A 231 26.88 -9.23 -10.02
C TYR A 231 28.29 -8.68 -9.81
N ILE A 232 28.44 -7.55 -9.12
CA ILE A 232 29.75 -6.96 -8.79
C ILE A 232 30.58 -7.95 -7.98
N THR A 233 30.01 -8.51 -6.91
CA THR A 233 30.71 -9.45 -6.03
C THR A 233 31.12 -10.73 -6.78
N HIS A 234 30.22 -11.26 -7.59
CA HIS A 234 30.46 -12.49 -8.34
C HIS A 234 31.49 -12.32 -9.46
N LEU A 235 31.51 -11.18 -10.15
CA LEU A 235 32.52 -10.87 -11.17
C LEU A 235 33.89 -10.59 -10.53
N HIS A 236 33.92 -9.95 -9.37
CA HIS A 236 35.16 -9.70 -8.62
C HIS A 236 35.82 -11.01 -8.14
N ALA A 237 35.02 -12.03 -7.82
CA ALA A 237 35.49 -13.36 -7.44
C ALA A 237 36.15 -14.17 -8.59
N LYS A 238 36.34 -13.57 -9.79
CA LYS A 238 37.01 -14.17 -10.96
C LYS A 238 36.40 -15.51 -11.41
N THR A 239 35.08 -15.52 -11.45
CA THR A 239 34.27 -16.68 -11.79
C THR A 239 34.41 -17.10 -13.26
N GLY A 240 34.27 -18.41 -13.52
CA GLY A 240 34.32 -18.97 -14.87
C GLY A 240 33.07 -18.66 -15.71
N THR A 241 33.09 -19.00 -16.99
CA THR A 241 31.97 -18.76 -17.92
C THR A 241 30.68 -19.50 -17.52
N ALA A 242 30.80 -20.72 -16.97
CA ALA A 242 29.65 -21.52 -16.53
C ALA A 242 28.87 -20.85 -15.37
N SER A 243 29.59 -20.28 -14.41
CA SER A 243 29.00 -19.54 -13.29
C SER A 243 28.37 -18.21 -13.74
N LEU A 244 28.93 -17.52 -14.74
CA LEU A 244 28.31 -16.35 -15.35
C LEU A 244 27.00 -16.72 -16.07
N GLN A 245 26.97 -17.83 -16.83
CA GLN A 245 25.75 -18.30 -17.49
C GLN A 245 24.66 -18.71 -16.50
N ALA A 246 25.02 -19.33 -15.38
CA ALA A 246 24.08 -19.64 -14.30
C ALA A 246 23.49 -18.36 -13.66
N LEU A 247 24.27 -17.30 -13.61
CA LEU A 247 23.87 -16.01 -13.06
C LEU A 247 22.96 -15.24 -14.02
N LEU A 248 23.27 -15.26 -15.33
CA LEU A 248 22.45 -14.65 -16.37
C LEU A 248 21.12 -15.40 -16.61
N SER A 249 21.09 -16.70 -16.33
CA SER A 249 19.88 -17.52 -16.44
C SER A 249 19.01 -17.49 -15.18
N ALA A 250 19.56 -17.07 -14.04
CA ALA A 250 18.81 -16.77 -12.83
C ALA A 250 18.01 -15.48 -13.02
N ALA A 251 16.83 -15.59 -13.63
CA ALA A 251 15.92 -14.48 -13.78
C ALA A 251 15.32 -14.09 -12.41
N ASP A 252 15.59 -12.86 -11.97
CA ASP A 252 14.83 -12.26 -10.88
C ASP A 252 13.45 -11.86 -11.42
N LYS A 253 12.41 -12.60 -11.01
CA LYS A 253 11.03 -12.44 -11.51
C LYS A 253 10.46 -11.03 -11.31
N ASP A 254 10.99 -10.30 -10.33
CA ASP A 254 10.49 -9.00 -9.92
C ASP A 254 11.16 -7.83 -10.68
N ILE A 255 12.21 -8.11 -11.47
CA ILE A 255 13.04 -7.09 -12.14
C ILE A 255 12.93 -7.26 -13.66
N PRO A 256 12.79 -6.19 -14.45
CA PRO A 256 12.68 -6.30 -15.89
C PRO A 256 14.02 -6.75 -16.47
N ALA A 257 13.98 -7.52 -17.55
CA ALA A 257 15.19 -8.02 -18.23
C ALA A 257 16.15 -6.91 -18.66
N GLU A 258 15.65 -5.70 -18.95
CA GLU A 258 16.47 -4.54 -19.33
C GLU A 258 17.32 -4.02 -18.17
N GLU A 259 16.75 -3.99 -16.96
CA GLU A 259 17.42 -3.48 -15.76
C GLU A 259 18.47 -4.47 -15.25
N THR A 260 18.16 -5.78 -15.30
CA THR A 260 19.14 -6.82 -14.98
C THR A 260 20.31 -6.79 -15.97
N ALA A 261 20.03 -6.63 -17.26
CA ALA A 261 21.09 -6.57 -18.27
C ALA A 261 21.95 -5.31 -18.14
N LEU A 262 21.35 -4.15 -17.84
CA LEU A 262 22.09 -2.93 -17.49
C LEU A 262 23.01 -3.18 -16.29
N ALA A 263 22.51 -3.81 -15.23
CA ALA A 263 23.30 -4.11 -14.04
C ALA A 263 24.48 -5.03 -14.34
N VAL A 264 24.31 -6.04 -15.20
CA VAL A 264 25.41 -6.90 -15.67
C VAL A 264 26.46 -6.08 -16.41
N VAL A 265 26.05 -5.18 -17.31
CA VAL A 265 26.95 -4.31 -18.07
C VAL A 265 27.76 -3.42 -17.13
N LEU A 266 27.11 -2.78 -16.15
CA LEU A 266 27.78 -1.89 -15.20
C LEU A 266 28.79 -2.66 -14.33
N ALA A 267 28.39 -3.82 -13.80
CA ALA A 267 29.26 -4.69 -13.03
C ALA A 267 30.46 -5.19 -13.86
N ALA A 268 30.24 -5.51 -15.14
CA ALA A 268 31.29 -5.90 -16.07
C ALA A 268 32.26 -4.75 -16.39
N THR A 269 31.76 -3.52 -16.58
CA THR A 269 32.61 -2.35 -16.82
C THR A 269 33.50 -2.02 -15.62
N LEU A 270 32.98 -2.15 -14.40
CA LEU A 270 33.73 -1.92 -13.17
C LEU A 270 34.96 -2.84 -13.06
N GLN A 271 34.84 -4.10 -13.51
CA GLN A 271 35.87 -5.12 -13.37
C GLN A 271 36.57 -5.46 -14.70
N TRP A 272 36.31 -4.70 -15.78
CA TRP A 272 36.61 -5.11 -17.15
C TRP A 272 38.06 -5.58 -17.35
N HIS A 273 39.02 -4.84 -16.77
CA HIS A 273 40.45 -5.13 -16.87
C HIS A 273 40.86 -6.43 -16.18
N GLU A 274 40.12 -6.86 -15.16
CA GLU A 274 40.39 -8.06 -14.37
C GLU A 274 39.70 -9.31 -14.92
N LEU A 275 38.71 -9.15 -15.80
CA LEU A 275 37.96 -10.25 -16.40
C LEU A 275 38.81 -11.05 -17.39
N SER A 276 38.63 -12.38 -17.38
CA SER A 276 39.25 -13.27 -18.37
C SER A 276 38.63 -13.09 -19.77
N ARG A 277 39.41 -13.32 -20.83
CA ARG A 277 38.93 -13.24 -22.23
C ARG A 277 37.62 -14.01 -22.50
N PRO A 278 37.44 -15.28 -22.06
CA PRO A 278 36.20 -16.00 -22.33
C PRO A 278 34.99 -15.38 -21.61
N VAL A 279 35.18 -14.81 -20.42
CA VAL A 279 34.11 -14.10 -19.68
C VAL A 279 33.74 -12.79 -20.39
N ARG A 280 34.74 -12.02 -20.86
CA ARG A 280 34.48 -10.80 -21.66
C ARG A 280 33.64 -11.11 -22.91
N LEU A 281 33.98 -12.17 -23.64
CA LEU A 281 33.23 -12.57 -24.84
C LEU A 281 31.78 -12.98 -24.51
N ALA A 282 31.56 -13.70 -23.40
CA ALA A 282 30.22 -14.08 -22.97
C ALA A 282 29.35 -12.87 -22.60
N ILE A 283 29.92 -11.87 -21.93
CA ILE A 283 29.22 -10.62 -21.60
C ILE A 283 28.86 -9.84 -22.86
N LEU A 284 29.77 -9.78 -23.83
CA LEU A 284 29.54 -9.09 -25.10
C LEU A 284 28.46 -9.76 -25.95
N GLU A 285 28.45 -11.09 -25.96
CA GLU A 285 27.40 -11.86 -26.64
C GLU A 285 26.04 -11.62 -25.99
N HIS A 286 25.99 -11.58 -24.65
CA HIS A 286 24.79 -11.19 -23.92
C HIS A 286 24.34 -9.75 -24.29
N CYS A 287 25.27 -8.81 -24.42
CA CYS A 287 24.96 -7.43 -24.83
C CYS A 287 24.43 -7.33 -26.27
N ARG A 288 24.90 -8.19 -27.18
CA ARG A 288 24.44 -8.21 -28.59
C ARG A 288 23.02 -8.75 -28.74
N GLN A 289 22.61 -9.64 -27.84
CA GLN A 289 21.28 -10.25 -27.85
C GLN A 289 20.19 -9.32 -27.27
N MET A 290 20.57 -8.15 -26.75
CA MET A 290 19.62 -7.17 -26.23
C MET A 290 18.94 -6.37 -27.33
N PRO A 291 17.59 -6.25 -27.32
CA PRO A 291 16.83 -5.55 -28.37
C PRO A 291 17.00 -4.03 -28.36
N THR A 292 17.34 -3.43 -27.22
CA THR A 292 17.59 -2.00 -27.06
C THR A 292 18.68 -1.80 -26.01
N VAL A 293 19.84 -1.25 -26.38
CA VAL A 293 20.91 -0.94 -25.42
C VAL A 293 21.06 0.57 -25.31
N PRO A 294 20.47 1.23 -24.29
CA PRO A 294 20.65 2.66 -24.10
C PRO A 294 21.71 2.97 -23.03
N SER A 295 22.70 2.10 -22.81
CA SER A 295 23.80 2.38 -21.87
C SER A 295 25.08 2.79 -22.60
N LEU A 296 25.71 3.86 -22.11
CA LEU A 296 26.99 4.34 -22.63
C LEU A 296 28.08 3.30 -22.38
N CYS A 297 28.07 2.66 -21.20
CA CYS A 297 28.98 1.58 -20.87
C CYS A 297 28.80 0.36 -21.79
N GLY A 298 27.57 -0.01 -22.14
CA GLY A 298 27.30 -1.13 -23.04
C GLY A 298 27.80 -0.87 -24.45
N ALA A 299 27.51 0.32 -24.99
CA ALA A 299 28.05 0.75 -26.28
C ALA A 299 29.58 0.82 -26.27
N TRP A 300 30.19 1.27 -25.17
CA TRP A 300 31.64 1.30 -25.01
C TRP A 300 32.25 -0.11 -24.99
N LEU A 301 31.66 -1.05 -24.25
CA LEU A 301 32.10 -2.45 -24.23
C LEU A 301 32.05 -3.09 -25.63
N LYS A 302 30.96 -2.85 -26.38
CA LYS A 302 30.83 -3.31 -27.78
C LYS A 302 31.94 -2.74 -28.68
N ALA A 303 32.28 -1.47 -28.51
CA ALA A 303 33.38 -0.84 -29.25
C ALA A 303 34.75 -1.44 -28.87
N ARG A 304 35.00 -1.73 -27.58
CA ARG A 304 36.24 -2.36 -27.09
C ARG A 304 36.40 -3.82 -27.52
N ALA A 305 35.30 -4.53 -27.74
CA ALA A 305 35.33 -5.95 -28.11
C ALA A 305 35.96 -6.21 -29.47
N ASP A 306 35.44 -5.50 -30.48
CA ASP A 306 35.74 -5.76 -31.88
C ASP A 306 36.73 -4.73 -32.45
N HIS A 307 36.99 -3.64 -31.70
CA HIS A 307 37.79 -2.49 -32.12
C HIS A 307 37.40 -1.94 -33.51
N HIS A 308 36.14 -2.13 -33.90
CA HIS A 308 35.65 -1.77 -35.23
C HIS A 308 35.23 -0.28 -35.28
N PRO A 309 35.67 0.49 -36.30
CA PRO A 309 35.37 1.93 -36.40
C PRO A 309 33.88 2.29 -36.32
N GLN A 310 33.00 1.45 -36.88
CA GLN A 310 31.55 1.68 -36.87
C GLN A 310 30.97 1.68 -35.44
N HIS A 311 31.45 0.82 -34.54
CA HIS A 311 30.95 0.78 -33.16
C HIS A 311 31.35 2.03 -32.37
N TYR A 312 32.51 2.62 -32.66
CA TYR A 312 32.89 3.91 -32.09
C TYR A 312 32.05 5.05 -32.66
N GLN A 313 31.74 5.04 -33.96
CA GLN A 313 30.83 6.02 -34.57
C GLN A 313 29.42 5.96 -33.97
N GLU A 314 28.88 4.75 -33.78
CA GLU A 314 27.61 4.52 -33.08
C GLU A 314 27.65 5.13 -31.67
N LEU A 315 28.69 4.82 -30.88
CA LEU A 315 28.87 5.38 -29.54
C LEU A 315 28.91 6.92 -29.55
N PHE A 316 29.72 7.54 -30.41
CA PHE A 316 29.84 9.00 -30.45
C PHE A 316 28.55 9.67 -30.95
N SER A 317 27.81 9.03 -31.86
CA SER A 317 26.50 9.50 -32.29
C SER A 317 25.48 9.47 -31.14
N TYR A 318 25.51 8.39 -30.34
CA TYR A 318 24.67 8.25 -29.16
C TYR A 318 25.02 9.29 -28.08
N LEU A 319 26.30 9.48 -27.83
CA LEU A 319 26.79 10.50 -26.89
C LEU A 319 26.40 11.91 -27.33
N ARG A 320 26.48 12.24 -28.62
CA ARG A 320 26.08 13.55 -29.14
C ARG A 320 24.59 13.84 -28.99
N ASN A 321 23.75 12.81 -28.99
CA ASN A 321 22.30 12.93 -28.85
C ASN A 321 21.84 13.06 -27.37
N GLN A 322 22.75 12.95 -26.40
CA GLN A 322 22.45 13.16 -24.99
C GLN A 322 22.29 14.65 -24.68
N PRO A 323 21.33 15.06 -23.82
CA PRO A 323 21.10 16.46 -23.47
C PRO A 323 22.31 17.09 -22.74
N ASN A 324 23.05 16.31 -21.95
CA ASN A 324 24.28 16.72 -21.28
C ASN A 324 25.32 15.58 -21.39
N PRO A 325 26.12 15.52 -22.47
CA PRO A 325 27.06 14.43 -22.68
C PRO A 325 28.16 14.44 -21.61
N PRO A 326 28.42 13.32 -20.93
CA PRO A 326 29.56 13.22 -20.03
C PRO A 326 30.88 13.26 -20.82
N PRO A 327 31.99 13.76 -20.23
CA PRO A 327 33.28 13.69 -20.87
C PRO A 327 33.67 12.21 -21.09
N PRO A 328 34.19 11.82 -22.27
CA PRO A 328 34.64 10.46 -22.51
C PRO A 328 35.83 10.12 -21.60
N SER A 329 35.87 8.88 -21.09
CA SER A 329 37.02 8.43 -20.31
C SER A 329 38.33 8.48 -21.09
N ARG A 330 39.44 8.67 -20.38
CA ARG A 330 40.79 8.63 -20.94
C ARG A 330 41.07 7.32 -21.68
N GLU A 331 40.58 6.21 -21.13
CA GLU A 331 40.72 4.89 -21.74
C GLU A 331 40.00 4.78 -23.08
N LEU A 332 38.78 5.32 -23.16
CA LEU A 332 38.00 5.33 -24.39
C LEU A 332 38.69 6.13 -25.49
N LEU A 333 39.19 7.31 -25.13
CA LEU A 333 39.95 8.16 -26.05
C LEU A 333 41.23 7.45 -26.52
N GLN A 334 41.93 6.76 -25.61
CA GLN A 334 43.13 5.99 -25.95
C GLN A 334 42.81 4.82 -26.89
N ASP A 335 41.73 4.07 -26.63
CA ASP A 335 41.30 2.98 -27.50
C ASP A 335 40.88 3.50 -28.89
N TYR A 336 40.09 4.58 -28.94
CA TYR A 336 39.70 5.20 -30.21
C TYR A 336 40.91 5.69 -31.02
N LEU A 337 41.87 6.35 -30.36
CA LEU A 337 43.10 6.79 -30.99
C LEU A 337 43.91 5.62 -31.54
N ASN A 338 44.11 4.56 -30.75
CA ASN A 338 44.99 3.44 -31.12
C ASN A 338 44.40 2.47 -32.16
N PHE A 339 43.07 2.36 -32.23
CA PHE A 339 42.42 1.37 -33.08
C PHE A 339 41.67 1.97 -34.27
N VAL A 340 41.19 3.21 -34.17
CA VAL A 340 40.44 3.86 -35.25
C VAL A 340 41.29 4.92 -35.96
N LEU A 341 41.91 5.84 -35.21
CA LEU A 341 42.64 6.95 -35.82
C LEU A 341 44.07 6.56 -36.26
N LEU A 342 44.74 5.72 -35.46
CA LEU A 342 46.13 5.29 -35.64
C LEU A 342 46.28 3.77 -35.50
N PRO A 343 45.63 2.96 -36.36
CA PRO A 343 45.71 1.50 -36.25
C PRO A 343 47.18 1.06 -36.33
N LYS A 344 47.60 0.16 -35.43
CA LYS A 344 49.01 -0.27 -35.26
C LYS A 344 49.72 -0.67 -36.55
N GLN A 345 48.98 -1.19 -37.54
CA GLN A 345 49.52 -1.53 -38.87
C GLN A 345 50.06 -0.32 -39.66
N SER A 346 49.58 0.90 -39.36
CA SER A 346 50.06 2.16 -39.95
C SER A 346 51.33 2.71 -39.27
N VAL A 347 51.65 2.24 -38.06
CA VAL A 347 52.81 2.68 -37.26
C VAL A 347 54.00 1.73 -37.43
N THR A 348 53.77 0.46 -37.78
CA THR A 348 54.81 -0.55 -37.98
C THR A 348 55.37 -0.61 -39.41
N ALA A 349 55.17 0.41 -40.25
CA ALA A 349 55.82 0.47 -41.55
C ALA A 349 57.35 0.62 -41.34
N TRP A 350 58.10 -0.44 -41.67
CA TRP A 350 59.56 -0.44 -41.65
C TRP A 350 60.13 0.73 -42.47
N CYS A 351 61.29 1.21 -42.00
CA CYS A 351 62.02 2.47 -42.24
C CYS A 351 62.30 2.94 -43.69
N TRP A 352 61.59 2.45 -44.71
CA TRP A 352 61.77 2.87 -46.11
C TRP A 352 60.50 3.47 -46.75
N ARG A 353 59.42 3.64 -45.97
CA ARG A 353 58.33 4.58 -46.24
C ARG A 353 58.23 5.53 -45.05
N SER A 354 58.84 6.72 -45.14
CA SER A 354 58.76 7.69 -44.06
C SER A 354 57.53 8.61 -44.18
N PRO A 355 56.95 9.07 -43.05
CA PRO A 355 57.09 8.54 -41.69
C PRO A 355 55.74 8.10 -41.11
N ALA A 356 55.78 7.62 -39.87
CA ALA A 356 54.65 7.66 -38.95
C ALA A 356 53.74 8.87 -39.24
N PRO A 357 52.41 8.70 -39.18
CA PRO A 357 51.47 9.73 -39.61
C PRO A 357 51.91 11.08 -39.05
N GLY A 358 52.31 11.98 -39.95
CA GLY A 358 52.79 13.29 -39.56
C GLY A 358 51.68 14.02 -38.81
N VAL A 359 52.01 15.04 -38.01
CA VAL A 359 51.01 15.90 -37.37
C VAL A 359 49.96 16.38 -38.39
N THR A 360 50.37 16.59 -39.64
CA THR A 360 49.50 16.92 -40.78
C THR A 360 48.54 15.80 -41.20
N ASP A 361 48.94 14.53 -41.20
CA ASP A 361 48.05 13.40 -41.49
C ASP A 361 47.07 13.15 -40.35
N PHE A 362 47.53 13.33 -39.11
CA PHE A 362 46.67 13.30 -37.93
C PHE A 362 45.61 14.40 -37.98
N LEU A 363 46.01 15.64 -38.30
CA LEU A 363 45.10 16.77 -38.47
C LEU A 363 44.17 16.59 -39.69
N ALA A 364 44.65 16.01 -40.79
CA ALA A 364 43.83 15.70 -41.96
C ALA A 364 42.77 14.62 -41.64
N ARG A 365 43.12 13.57 -40.87
CA ARG A 365 42.15 12.56 -40.41
C ARG A 365 41.15 13.12 -39.41
N LEU A 366 41.59 13.96 -38.46
CA LEU A 366 40.69 14.68 -37.56
C LEU A 366 39.70 15.57 -38.34
N LYS A 367 40.19 16.27 -39.36
CA LYS A 367 39.38 17.10 -40.24
C LYS A 367 38.39 16.25 -41.06
N GLN A 368 38.84 15.13 -41.61
CA GLN A 368 38.01 14.23 -42.39
C GLN A 368 36.91 13.56 -41.54
N VAL A 369 37.18 13.22 -40.27
CA VAL A 369 36.17 12.75 -39.31
C VAL A 369 35.20 13.86 -38.91
N GLY A 370 35.66 15.12 -38.87
CA GLY A 370 34.80 16.29 -38.69
C GLY A 370 33.88 16.58 -39.89
N GLU A 371 34.34 16.28 -41.10
CA GLU A 371 33.66 16.58 -42.38
C GLU A 371 32.76 15.43 -42.89
N THR A 372 33.03 14.16 -42.57
CA THR A 372 32.18 13.01 -42.98
C THR A 372 30.92 12.82 -42.13
N GLN A 373 30.39 13.88 -41.52
CA GLN A 373 29.00 13.89 -41.08
C GLN A 373 28.10 13.77 -42.32
N PRO A 374 27.07 12.90 -42.33
CA PRO A 374 26.14 12.85 -43.44
C PRO A 374 25.33 14.15 -43.42
N VAL A 375 25.70 15.12 -44.25
CA VAL A 375 24.74 16.13 -44.70
C VAL A 375 23.65 15.33 -45.41
N ALA A 376 22.44 15.36 -44.86
CA ALA A 376 21.25 14.79 -45.46
C ALA A 376 21.20 15.20 -46.94
N SER A 377 21.36 14.21 -47.82
CA SER A 377 21.30 14.38 -49.26
C SER A 377 19.85 14.64 -49.66
N ASN A 378 19.39 15.88 -49.47
CA ASN A 378 18.29 16.42 -50.26
C ASN A 378 18.87 16.78 -51.63
N LYS A 379 18.74 15.83 -52.57
CA LYS A 379 18.83 16.14 -53.99
C LYS A 379 17.58 15.60 -54.67
N GLU A 380 16.61 16.50 -54.81
CA GLU A 380 15.65 16.46 -55.90
C GLU A 380 16.40 16.35 -57.24
N ARG A 381 15.86 15.50 -58.11
CA ARG A 381 16.28 15.31 -59.50
C ARG A 381 16.01 16.58 -60.32
N PRO A 382 16.76 16.75 -61.40
CA PRO A 382 16.12 16.79 -62.72
C PRO A 382 16.31 15.48 -63.48
#